data_AF-K9P9X3-F1
#
_entry.id   AF-K9P9X3-F1
#
_cell.length_a   1.000
_cell.length_b   1.000
_cell.length_c   1.000
_cell.angle_alpha   90.00
_cell.angle_beta   90.00
_cell.angle_gamma   90.00
#
_symmetry.space_group_name_H-M   'P 1'
#
loop_
_entity.id
_entity.type
_entity.pdbx_description
1 polymer ?
#
loop_
_entity_poly.entity_id
_entity_poly.type
_entity_poly.pdbx_seq_one_letter_code
_entity_poly.pdbx_strand_id
1 'polypeptide(L)'
;MATYEQVAIGVHGVLTENPCSEPSQALAKARKRLQETPELLNKAIQFLRERGTHPDPEVIGALSQMRLAEWVHLKDLKSGAILLDIEGHEAYCVAGLTQSPGEIIGSRGWIVETALCPFAGVILCGGIFLARCQLGPDLRRRFNERYLSLKAAGRLHRRPDTAPLWESTRSWR
;
A
#
# COMPACT_ATOMS: atom_id res chain seq x y z
N MET A 1 21.93 -6.60 -1.69
CA MET A 1 20.82 -6.10 -0.85
C MET A 1 19.54 -6.68 -1.38
N ALA A 2 18.68 -7.22 -0.51
CA ALA A 2 17.40 -7.75 -0.94
C ALA A 2 16.46 -6.60 -1.34
N THR A 3 15.91 -6.62 -2.55
CA THR A 3 14.90 -5.62 -2.95
C THR A 3 13.54 -5.97 -2.32
N TYR A 4 12.65 -4.98 -2.19
CA TYR A 4 11.26 -5.18 -1.78
C TYR A 4 10.57 -6.33 -2.53
N GLU A 5 10.87 -6.45 -3.83
CA GLU A 5 10.39 -7.51 -4.70
C GLU A 5 10.90 -8.89 -4.25
N GLN A 6 12.18 -9.05 -3.90
CA GLN A 6 12.73 -10.31 -3.43
C GLN A 6 12.13 -10.75 -2.09
N VAL A 7 11.81 -9.80 -1.20
CA VAL A 7 11.14 -10.11 0.07
C VAL A 7 9.68 -10.52 -0.17
N ALA A 8 8.95 -9.78 -1.00
CA ALA A 8 7.56 -10.08 -1.30
C ALA A 8 7.40 -11.38 -2.13
N ILE A 9 8.33 -11.67 -3.05
CA ILE A 9 8.42 -12.97 -3.74
C ILE A 9 8.82 -14.07 -2.75
N GLY A 10 9.72 -13.81 -1.80
CA GLY A 10 10.05 -14.74 -0.71
C GLY A 10 8.83 -15.14 0.12
N VAL A 11 7.97 -14.19 0.49
CA VAL A 11 6.68 -14.44 1.17
C VAL A 11 5.77 -15.35 0.33
N HIS A 12 5.77 -15.20 -0.99
CA HIS A 12 5.04 -16.10 -1.89
C HIS A 12 5.69 -17.49 -1.96
N GLY A 13 7.01 -17.54 -2.15
CA GLY A 13 7.80 -18.75 -2.36
C GLY A 13 7.95 -19.63 -1.11
N VAL A 14 7.80 -19.08 0.10
CA VAL A 14 7.74 -19.87 1.35
C VAL A 14 6.48 -20.75 1.43
N LEU A 15 5.47 -20.52 0.59
CA LEU A 15 4.16 -21.17 0.71
C LEU A 15 3.68 -21.92 -0.54
N THR A 16 4.39 -21.92 -1.65
CA THR A 16 3.92 -22.57 -2.88
C THR A 16 5.03 -23.34 -3.57
N GLU A 17 4.84 -24.67 -3.70
CA GLU A 17 5.63 -25.55 -4.56
C GLU A 17 5.50 -25.18 -6.07
N ASN A 18 4.53 -24.33 -6.42
CA ASN A 18 4.32 -23.80 -7.76
C ASN A 18 4.52 -22.27 -7.78
N PRO A 19 5.61 -21.75 -8.37
CA PRO A 19 5.78 -20.30 -8.55
C PRO A 19 4.69 -19.77 -9.49
N CYS A 20 3.91 -18.79 -9.05
CA CYS A 20 2.98 -18.06 -9.91
C CYS A 20 3.79 -17.44 -11.05
N SER A 21 3.47 -17.77 -12.31
CA SER A 21 4.26 -17.37 -13.50
C SER A 21 4.33 -15.86 -13.74
N GLU A 22 3.43 -15.10 -13.13
CA GLU A 22 3.30 -13.64 -13.25
C GLU A 22 3.75 -12.94 -11.95
N PRO A 23 4.90 -12.23 -11.95
CA PRO A 23 5.44 -11.57 -10.76
C PRO A 23 4.46 -10.56 -10.11
N SER A 24 3.73 -9.80 -10.91
CA SER A 24 2.77 -8.80 -10.42
C SER A 24 1.62 -9.44 -9.62
N GLN A 25 1.12 -10.59 -10.07
CA GLN A 25 0.08 -11.34 -9.38
C GLN A 25 0.61 -12.00 -8.10
N ALA A 26 1.85 -12.52 -8.14
CA ALA A 26 2.51 -13.07 -6.96
C ALA A 26 2.64 -12.01 -5.86
N LEU A 27 3.09 -10.81 -6.21
CA LEU A 27 3.24 -9.69 -5.27
C LEU A 27 1.89 -9.18 -4.72
N ALA A 28 0.84 -9.13 -5.55
CA ALA A 28 -0.51 -8.81 -5.09
C ALA A 28 -1.02 -9.85 -4.07
N LYS A 29 -0.85 -11.15 -4.37
CA LYS A 29 -1.22 -12.24 -3.47
C LYS A 29 -0.40 -12.23 -2.18
N ALA A 30 0.91 -11.98 -2.27
CA ALA A 30 1.80 -11.91 -1.11
C ALA A 30 1.37 -10.82 -0.13
N ARG A 31 0.99 -9.63 -0.62
CA ARG A 31 0.52 -8.53 0.24
C ARG A 31 -0.78 -8.88 0.96
N LYS A 32 -1.73 -9.53 0.28
CA LYS A 32 -2.97 -10.02 0.91
C LYS A 32 -2.68 -10.99 2.05
N ARG A 33 -1.87 -12.01 1.76
CA ARG A 33 -1.46 -13.01 2.75
C ARG A 33 -0.68 -12.39 3.91
N LEU A 34 0.17 -11.41 3.64
CA LEU A 34 0.94 -10.72 4.68
C LEU A 34 0.02 -9.93 5.63
N GLN A 35 -1.02 -9.28 5.10
CA GLN A 35 -2.02 -8.60 5.92
C GLN A 35 -2.90 -9.57 6.71
N GLU A 36 -3.28 -10.69 6.12
CA GLU A 36 -4.11 -11.74 6.75
C GLU A 36 -3.34 -12.55 7.79
N THR A 37 -2.04 -12.76 7.58
CA THR A 37 -1.16 -13.59 8.41
C THR A 37 0.22 -12.92 8.54
N PRO A 38 0.36 -11.92 9.43
CA PRO A 38 1.61 -11.19 9.63
C PRO A 38 2.81 -12.07 10.00
N GLU A 39 2.58 -13.23 10.61
CA GLU A 39 3.62 -14.19 11.00
C GLU A 39 4.39 -14.75 9.80
N LEU A 40 3.81 -14.68 8.59
CA LEU A 40 4.48 -15.05 7.35
C LEU A 40 5.71 -14.18 7.07
N LEU A 41 5.73 -12.94 7.56
CA LEU A 41 6.89 -12.06 7.41
C LEU A 41 8.12 -12.65 8.08
N ASN A 42 7.97 -13.14 9.31
CA ASN A 42 9.08 -13.73 10.07
C ASN A 42 9.61 -14.99 9.39
N LYS A 43 8.72 -15.84 8.88
CA LYS A 43 9.09 -17.03 8.11
C LYS A 43 9.85 -16.67 6.83
N ALA A 44 9.39 -15.65 6.10
CA ALA A 44 10.06 -15.17 4.90
C ALA A 44 11.45 -14.58 5.20
N ILE A 45 11.59 -13.81 6.28
CA ILE A 45 12.88 -13.27 6.73
C ILE A 45 13.85 -14.39 7.07
N GLN A 46 13.39 -15.40 7.83
CA GLN A 46 14.22 -16.56 8.17
C GLN A 46 14.68 -17.31 6.92
N PHE A 47 13.76 -17.62 6.03
CA PHE A 47 14.04 -18.30 4.77
C PHE A 47 15.05 -17.55 3.88
N LEU A 48 14.97 -16.22 3.81
CA LEU A 48 15.93 -15.39 3.07
C LEU A 48 17.32 -15.43 3.73
N ARG A 49 17.37 -15.35 5.07
CA ARG A 49 18.64 -15.39 5.83
C ARG A 49 19.35 -16.74 5.67
N GLU A 50 18.61 -17.85 5.69
CA GLU A 50 19.15 -19.20 5.45
C GLU A 50 19.81 -19.33 4.07
N ARG A 51 19.40 -18.50 3.11
CA ARG A 51 19.97 -18.44 1.74
C ARG A 51 21.03 -17.34 1.58
N GLY A 52 21.56 -16.81 2.69
CA GLY A 52 22.57 -15.76 2.69
C GLY A 52 22.06 -14.38 2.26
N THR A 53 20.74 -14.20 2.16
CA THR A 53 20.12 -12.92 1.81
C THR A 53 19.63 -12.23 3.08
N HIS A 54 20.16 -11.04 3.35
CA HIS A 54 19.76 -10.24 4.51
C HIS A 54 18.85 -9.08 4.05
N PRO A 55 17.53 -9.14 4.36
CA PRO A 55 16.63 -8.03 4.05
C PRO A 55 16.96 -6.80 4.88
N ASP A 56 16.79 -5.63 4.28
CA ASP A 56 16.97 -4.35 4.95
C ASP A 56 15.96 -4.21 6.11
N PRO A 57 16.38 -3.86 7.34
CA PRO A 57 15.48 -3.60 8.46
C PRO A 57 14.39 -2.57 8.17
N GLU A 58 14.66 -1.54 7.36
CA GLU A 58 13.65 -0.54 6.98
C GLU A 58 12.56 -1.15 6.09
N VAL A 59 12.95 -2.07 5.18
CA VAL A 59 12.00 -2.80 4.34
C VAL A 59 11.16 -3.76 5.19
N ILE A 60 11.77 -4.43 6.16
CA ILE A 60 11.04 -5.27 7.12
C ILE A 60 10.03 -4.42 7.91
N GLY A 61 10.46 -3.27 8.42
CA GLY A 61 9.60 -2.33 9.14
C GLY A 61 8.39 -1.91 8.30
N ALA A 62 8.66 -1.44 7.06
CA ALA A 62 7.62 -1.03 6.13
C ALA A 62 6.61 -2.15 5.81
N LEU A 63 7.06 -3.39 5.63
CA LEU A 63 6.19 -4.53 5.36
C LEU A 63 5.40 -4.96 6.61
N SER A 64 6.01 -4.91 7.79
CA SER A 64 5.34 -5.25 9.06
C SER A 64 4.23 -4.26 9.42
N GLN A 65 4.37 -3.03 8.95
CA GLN A 65 3.43 -1.94 9.14
C GLN A 65 2.72 -1.64 7.83
N MET A 66 2.48 -2.60 6.95
CA MET A 66 1.78 -2.38 5.68
C MET A 66 0.25 -2.36 5.89
N ARG A 67 -0.47 -1.55 5.11
CA ARG A 67 -1.95 -1.51 5.05
C ARG A 67 -2.39 -1.60 3.61
N LEU A 68 -2.85 -2.78 3.24
CA LEU A 68 -3.59 -3.06 2.03
C LEU A 68 -5.08 -2.75 2.27
N ALA A 69 -5.61 -1.78 1.54
CA ALA A 69 -7.02 -1.43 1.59
C ALA A 69 -7.45 -0.87 0.23
N GLU A 70 -8.72 -0.49 0.14
CA GLU A 70 -9.24 0.26 -0.98
C GLU A 70 -9.15 1.76 -0.73
N TRP A 71 -8.72 2.48 -1.76
CA TRP A 71 -8.44 3.90 -1.69
C TRP A 71 -9.05 4.60 -2.89
N VAL A 72 -9.59 5.80 -2.67
CA VAL A 72 -9.96 6.71 -3.74
C VAL A 72 -8.75 7.56 -4.11
N HIS A 73 -8.27 7.41 -5.34
CA HIS A 73 -7.24 8.28 -5.91
C HIS A 73 -7.86 9.59 -6.38
N LEU A 74 -7.64 10.66 -5.61
CA LEU A 74 -8.32 11.94 -5.84
C LEU A 74 -7.58 12.87 -6.80
N LYS A 75 -6.27 12.99 -6.61
CA LYS A 75 -5.43 13.87 -7.41
C LYS A 75 -3.96 13.56 -7.22
N ASP A 76 -3.20 13.88 -8.25
CA ASP A 76 -1.76 13.87 -8.24
C ASP A 76 -1.20 15.22 -7.80
N LEU A 77 -0.07 15.15 -7.13
CA LEU A 77 0.76 16.27 -6.69
C LEU A 77 2.12 16.13 -7.36
N LYS A 78 2.92 17.20 -7.35
CA LYS A 78 4.30 17.13 -7.86
C LYS A 78 5.15 16.06 -7.18
N SER A 79 4.87 15.73 -5.92
CA SER A 79 5.66 14.83 -5.09
C SER A 79 4.92 13.55 -4.67
N GLY A 80 3.80 13.21 -5.31
CA GLY A 80 2.98 12.06 -4.91
C GLY A 80 1.52 12.17 -5.31
N ALA A 81 0.63 11.53 -4.56
CA ALA A 81 -0.82 11.62 -4.77
C ALA A 81 -1.59 11.71 -3.46
N ILE A 82 -2.83 12.19 -3.54
CA ILE A 82 -3.80 12.12 -2.45
C ILE A 82 -4.64 10.86 -2.63
N LEU A 83 -4.53 9.96 -1.65
CA LEU A 83 -5.40 8.81 -1.49
C LEU A 83 -6.32 9.02 -0.30
N LEU A 84 -7.60 8.76 -0.49
CA LEU A 84 -8.61 8.82 0.56
C LEU A 84 -9.04 7.39 0.88
N ASP A 85 -9.11 7.05 2.16
CA ASP A 85 -9.72 5.80 2.63
C ASP A 85 -11.15 5.66 2.05
N ILE A 86 -11.55 4.46 1.62
CA ILE A 86 -12.85 4.29 0.93
C ILE A 86 -14.05 4.70 1.80
N GLU A 87 -13.96 4.52 3.11
CA GLU A 87 -14.97 4.97 4.09
C GLU A 87 -14.93 6.49 4.33
N GLY A 88 -13.91 7.17 3.78
CA GLY A 88 -13.74 8.61 3.89
C GLY A 88 -13.37 9.05 5.30
N HIS A 89 -12.70 8.21 6.08
CA HIS A 89 -12.27 8.59 7.44
C HIS A 89 -10.95 9.34 7.43
N GLU A 90 -9.97 8.91 6.64
CA GLU A 90 -8.61 9.48 6.64
C GLU A 90 -8.11 9.75 5.22
N ALA A 91 -7.30 10.79 5.05
CA ALA A 91 -6.64 11.09 3.80
C ALA A 91 -5.12 11.01 3.95
N TYR A 92 -4.45 10.51 2.92
CA TYR A 92 -3.01 10.26 2.90
C TYR A 92 -2.38 10.94 1.69
N CYS A 93 -1.28 11.64 1.91
CA CYS A 93 -0.37 12.07 0.86
C CYS A 93 0.70 11.00 0.71
N VAL A 94 0.67 10.28 -0.41
CA VAL A 94 1.50 9.10 -0.63
C VAL A 94 2.50 9.35 -1.74
N ALA A 95 3.73 8.88 -1.56
CA ALA A 95 4.74 8.86 -2.61
C ALA A 95 4.76 7.47 -3.25
N GLY A 96 5.04 7.41 -4.55
CA GLY A 96 5.34 6.15 -5.21
C GLY A 96 6.81 5.81 -5.07
N LEU A 97 7.13 4.51 -5.11
CA LEU A 97 8.49 4.03 -4.93
C LEU A 97 9.43 4.49 -6.06
N THR A 98 8.98 4.37 -7.31
CA THR A 98 9.75 4.73 -8.51
C THR A 98 8.99 5.65 -9.46
N GLN A 99 7.66 5.55 -9.47
CA GLN A 99 6.74 6.34 -10.30
C GLN A 99 5.62 6.88 -9.44
N SER A 100 5.08 8.05 -9.80
CA SER A 100 3.94 8.59 -9.08
C SER A 100 2.69 7.70 -9.25
N PRO A 101 1.78 7.65 -8.26
CA PRO A 101 0.54 6.87 -8.38
C PRO A 101 -0.28 7.22 -9.63
N GLY A 102 -0.34 8.50 -10.00
CA GLY A 102 -1.06 8.96 -11.20
C GLY A 102 -0.45 8.46 -12.50
N GLU A 103 0.87 8.32 -12.60
CA GLU A 103 1.52 7.72 -13.77
C GLU A 103 1.19 6.23 -13.92
N ILE A 104 0.99 5.52 -12.79
CA ILE A 104 0.63 4.10 -12.78
C ILE A 104 -0.85 3.89 -13.11
N ILE A 105 -1.74 4.67 -12.48
CA ILE A 105 -3.20 4.55 -12.64
C ILE A 105 -3.67 5.20 -13.97
N GLY A 106 -2.90 6.16 -14.49
CA GLY A 106 -3.16 6.86 -15.75
C GLY A 106 -4.17 8.01 -15.66
N SER A 107 -5.01 8.07 -14.61
CA SER A 107 -5.92 9.18 -14.37
C SER A 107 -6.43 9.22 -12.92
N ARG A 108 -6.98 10.35 -12.49
CA ARG A 108 -7.64 10.51 -11.18
C ARG A 108 -9.06 9.94 -11.17
N GLY A 109 -9.57 9.72 -9.96
CA GLY A 109 -10.95 9.31 -9.71
C GLY A 109 -11.14 7.81 -9.84
N TRP A 110 -10.14 7.03 -9.50
CA TRP A 110 -10.24 5.57 -9.39
C TRP A 110 -10.39 5.15 -7.94
N ILE A 111 -11.18 4.11 -7.72
CA ILE A 111 -11.04 3.27 -6.54
C ILE A 111 -10.00 2.20 -6.89
N VAL A 112 -8.96 2.12 -6.06
CA VAL A 112 -7.84 1.21 -6.23
C VAL A 112 -7.56 0.46 -4.95
N GLU A 113 -7.25 -0.84 -5.06
CA GLU A 113 -6.66 -1.58 -3.97
C GLU A 113 -5.13 -1.45 -4.07
N THR A 114 -4.50 -0.91 -3.03
CA THR A 114 -3.03 -0.85 -2.93
C THR A 114 -2.57 -0.88 -1.49
N ALA A 115 -1.30 -1.21 -1.31
CA ALA A 115 -0.66 -1.19 -0.01
C ALA A 115 0.02 0.15 0.20
N LEU A 116 -0.33 0.81 1.30
CA LEU A 116 0.49 1.87 1.85
C LEU A 116 1.51 1.24 2.80
N CYS A 117 2.70 1.82 2.93
CA CYS A 117 3.70 1.45 3.94
C CYS A 117 4.40 2.71 4.48
N PRO A 118 4.73 2.78 5.77
CA PRO A 118 5.67 3.78 6.28
C PRO A 118 7.09 3.39 5.89
N PHE A 119 7.86 4.32 5.32
CA PHE A 119 9.27 4.09 4.96
C PHE A 119 10.01 5.42 4.99
N ALA A 120 11.16 5.48 5.67
CA ALA A 120 12.02 6.67 5.73
C ALA A 120 11.27 8.01 6.00
N GLY A 121 10.27 8.00 6.89
CA GLY A 121 9.48 9.19 7.26
C GLY A 121 8.42 9.63 6.25
N VAL A 122 8.21 8.88 5.17
CA VAL A 122 7.15 9.09 4.17
C VAL A 122 6.18 7.92 4.16
N ILE A 123 4.99 8.14 3.57
CA ILE A 123 4.01 7.09 3.31
C ILE A 123 4.15 6.69 1.85
N LEU A 124 4.59 5.46 1.59
CA LEU A 124 4.80 4.93 0.26
C LEU A 124 3.63 4.08 -0.22
N CYS A 125 3.41 4.03 -1.52
CA CYS A 125 2.71 2.92 -2.17
C CYS A 125 3.70 2.02 -2.91
N GLY A 126 3.59 0.71 -2.73
CA GLY A 126 4.53 -0.29 -3.28
C GLY A 126 4.44 -0.53 -4.79
N GLY A 127 3.92 0.42 -5.58
CA GLY A 127 3.88 0.36 -7.04
C GLY A 127 2.88 -0.61 -7.67
N ILE A 128 2.11 -1.36 -6.87
CA ILE A 128 1.13 -2.32 -7.38
C ILE A 128 -0.28 -1.87 -7.00
N PHE A 129 -1.07 -1.57 -8.02
CA PHE A 129 -2.44 -1.08 -7.93
C PHE A 129 -3.38 -2.06 -8.63
N LEU A 130 -4.46 -2.45 -7.95
CA LEU A 130 -5.56 -3.15 -8.57
C LEU A 130 -6.69 -2.15 -8.75
N ALA A 131 -6.95 -1.73 -9.99
CA ALA A 131 -8.08 -0.86 -10.29
C ALA A 131 -9.40 -1.61 -10.05
N ARG A 132 -10.31 -0.99 -9.27
CA ARG A 132 -11.63 -1.56 -8.96
C ARG A 132 -12.72 -0.93 -9.81
N CYS A 133 -12.82 0.40 -9.78
CA CYS A 133 -13.78 1.11 -10.60
C CYS A 133 -13.36 2.57 -10.83
N GLN A 134 -13.83 3.14 -11.93
CA GLN A 134 -13.67 4.55 -12.24
C GLN A 134 -14.90 5.32 -11.77
N LEU A 135 -14.68 6.43 -11.08
CA LEU A 135 -15.73 7.25 -10.52
C LEU A 135 -16.24 8.28 -11.53
N GLY A 136 -17.56 8.36 -11.66
CA GLY A 136 -18.23 9.44 -12.38
C GLY A 136 -18.05 10.81 -11.71
N PRO A 137 -18.31 11.92 -12.42
CA PRO A 137 -18.05 13.28 -11.94
C PRO A 137 -18.66 13.60 -10.57
N ASP A 138 -19.90 13.20 -10.31
CA ASP A 138 -20.59 13.50 -9.05
C ASP A 138 -20.00 12.76 -7.85
N LEU A 139 -19.65 11.48 -8.00
CA LEU A 139 -18.99 10.73 -6.93
C LEU A 139 -17.60 11.30 -6.64
N ARG A 140 -16.83 11.65 -7.67
CA ARG A 140 -15.52 12.32 -7.49
C ARG A 140 -15.67 13.62 -6.72
N ARG A 141 -16.70 14.41 -7.04
CA ARG A 141 -16.98 15.68 -6.34
C ARG A 141 -17.25 15.44 -4.86
N ARG A 142 -18.11 14.46 -4.51
CA ARG A 142 -18.41 14.10 -3.12
C ARG A 142 -17.17 13.65 -2.34
N PHE A 143 -16.33 12.80 -2.94
CA PHE A 143 -15.07 12.39 -2.29
C PHE A 143 -14.09 13.56 -2.15
N ASN A 144 -14.04 14.48 -3.11
CA ASN A 144 -13.22 15.68 -3.00
C ASN A 144 -13.73 16.63 -1.89
N GLU A 145 -15.05 16.82 -1.77
CA GLU A 145 -15.66 17.57 -0.65
C GLU A 145 -15.29 16.93 0.69
N ARG A 146 -15.39 15.58 0.80
CA ARG A 146 -14.97 14.85 1.99
C ARG A 146 -13.50 15.05 2.31
N TYR A 147 -12.61 14.96 1.32
CA TYR A 147 -11.19 15.24 1.48
C TYR A 147 -10.91 16.66 1.99
N LEU A 148 -11.62 17.67 1.48
CA LEU A 148 -11.44 19.05 1.93
C LEU A 148 -11.82 19.20 3.42
N SER A 149 -12.90 18.56 3.85
CA SER A 149 -13.30 18.53 5.27
C SER A 149 -12.26 17.83 6.15
N LEU A 150 -11.71 16.69 5.71
CA LEU A 150 -10.64 16.00 6.46
C LEU A 150 -9.37 16.83 6.54
N LYS A 151 -8.98 17.48 5.45
CA LYS A 151 -7.83 18.39 5.43
C LYS A 151 -8.02 19.54 6.43
N ALA A 152 -9.21 20.14 6.46
CA ALA A 152 -9.53 21.22 7.41
C ALA A 152 -9.50 20.73 8.87
N ALA A 153 -9.88 19.47 9.11
CA ALA A 153 -9.84 18.83 10.42
C ALA A 153 -8.46 18.30 10.82
N GLY A 154 -7.40 18.54 10.04
CA GLY A 154 -6.05 18.02 10.33
C GLY A 154 -5.87 16.52 10.05
N ARG A 155 -6.83 15.87 9.41
CA ARG A 155 -6.85 14.42 9.07
C ARG A 155 -6.29 14.11 7.68
N LEU A 156 -5.31 14.92 7.27
CA LEU A 156 -4.50 14.68 6.07
C LEU A 156 -3.08 14.34 6.52
N HIS A 157 -2.73 13.07 6.38
CA HIS A 157 -1.45 12.54 6.83
C HIS A 157 -0.43 12.60 5.70
N ARG A 158 0.68 13.30 5.94
CA ARG A 158 1.80 13.39 4.99
C ARG A 158 2.99 12.55 5.41
N ARG A 159 3.01 12.15 6.68
CA ARG A 159 4.06 11.39 7.31
C ARG A 159 3.43 10.29 8.17
N PRO A 160 4.12 9.15 8.34
CA PRO A 160 3.62 8.04 9.14
C PRO A 160 3.22 8.41 10.58
N ASP A 161 4.00 9.27 11.24
CA ASP A 161 3.79 9.71 12.64
C ASP A 161 2.49 10.47 12.85
N THR A 162 1.93 11.05 11.78
CA THR A 162 0.66 11.77 11.83
C THR A 162 -0.54 10.88 11.56
N ALA A 163 -0.35 9.71 10.96
CA ALA A 163 -1.42 8.77 10.65
C ALA A 163 -1.91 8.07 11.92
N PRO A 164 -3.21 7.74 12.02
CA PRO A 164 -3.67 6.85 13.09
C PRO A 164 -2.88 5.54 13.03
N LEU A 165 -2.72 4.88 14.19
CA LEU A 165 -2.10 3.57 14.24
C LEU A 165 -2.78 2.65 13.24
N TRP A 166 -1.96 1.88 12.54
CA TRP A 166 -2.39 0.93 11.52
C TRP A 166 -2.91 -0.30 12.23
N GLU A 167 -3.90 -0.10 13.10
CA GLU A 167 -4.68 -1.19 13.62
C GLU A 167 -5.33 -1.80 12.39
N SER A 168 -4.92 -3.03 12.07
CA SER A 168 -5.61 -3.86 11.12
C SER A 168 -7.09 -3.76 11.47
N THR A 169 -7.86 -2.99 10.73
CA THR A 169 -9.30 -2.90 10.92
C THR A 169 -9.82 -4.27 10.51
N ARG A 170 -9.80 -5.20 11.48
CA ARG A 170 -10.47 -6.48 11.43
C ARG A 170 -11.96 -6.18 11.46
N SER A 171 -12.51 -5.82 10.32
CA SER A 171 -13.95 -5.78 10.14
C SER A 171 -14.26 -5.91 8.65
N TRP A 172 -14.18 -7.13 8.15
CA TRP A 172 -15.06 -7.55 7.07
C TRP A 172 -16.20 -8.34 7.72
N ARG A 173 -17.40 -7.77 7.65
CA ARG A 173 -18.65 -8.54 7.71
C ARG A 173 -19.00 -8.96 6.29
#